data_AF-S3YAK9-F1
#
_entry.id   AF-S3YAK9-F1
#
_cell.length_a   1.000
_cell.length_b   1.000
_cell.length_c   1.000
_cell.angle_alpha   90.00
_cell.angle_beta   90.00
_cell.angle_gamma   90.00
#
_symmetry.space_group_name_H-M   'P 1'
#
loop_
_entity.id
_entity.type
_entity.pdbx_description
1 polymer ?
#
loop_
_entity_poly.entity_id
_entity_poly.type
_entity_poly.pdbx_seq_one_letter_code
_entity_poly.pdbx_strand_id
1 'polypeptide(L)'
;MKVERVLPALIAIVCALLFGCATAAHMPPLVDIGAGPSALDVLPQESATDQKAHVNTEISAGFEQYQPEGPNPLGPTLEIIVWALLALAGLCLLIICVRVGLRALRTRRTLTPQSESGDAPSEVEASAVAASLQAAAQALERSAVDGNAIVAAWLAIEARLTEEGYGRYSYETSSEFVERVVGSAGLDNSRLARLGELYRTERYSSAETRPASLNEARDLLRALSGELDTARKGGARS
;
A
#
# COMPACT_ATOMS: atom_id res chain seq x y z
N MET A 1 -7.86 12.82 -23.57
CA MET A 1 -8.07 11.77 -24.59
C MET A 1 -6.95 10.72 -24.69
N LYS A 2 -5.78 10.85 -24.02
CA LYS A 2 -4.69 9.86 -24.10
C LYS A 2 -4.69 8.78 -23.00
N VAL A 3 -5.48 8.94 -21.94
CA VAL A 3 -5.45 8.06 -20.74
C VAL A 3 -6.39 6.84 -20.87
N GLU A 4 -7.47 6.96 -21.65
CA GLU A 4 -8.48 5.88 -21.79
C GLU A 4 -7.97 4.62 -22.50
N ARG A 5 -6.87 4.73 -23.26
CA ARG A 5 -6.23 3.57 -23.91
C ARG A 5 -5.14 2.92 -23.08
N VAL A 6 -4.65 3.59 -22.03
CA VAL A 6 -3.51 3.10 -21.23
C VAL A 6 -3.98 2.04 -20.24
N LEU A 7 -5.18 2.20 -19.68
CA LEU A 7 -5.77 1.24 -18.74
C LEU A 7 -6.03 -0.16 -19.35
N PRO A 8 -6.68 -0.30 -20.52
CA PRO A 8 -6.84 -1.61 -21.15
C PRO A 8 -5.50 -2.19 -21.65
N ALA A 9 -4.55 -1.34 -22.05
CA ALA A 9 -3.21 -1.80 -22.44
C ALA A 9 -2.42 -2.36 -21.25
N LEU A 10 -2.54 -1.75 -20.07
CA LEU A 10 -1.88 -2.22 -18.85
C LEU A 10 -2.52 -3.52 -18.33
N ILE A 11 -3.85 -3.62 -18.40
CA ILE A 11 -4.58 -4.87 -18.11
C ILE A 11 -4.17 -5.96 -19.11
N ALA A 12 -4.07 -5.65 -20.40
CA ALA A 12 -3.63 -6.60 -21.42
C ALA A 12 -2.18 -7.04 -21.23
N ILE A 13 -1.27 -6.14 -20.82
CA ILE A 13 0.13 -6.48 -20.49
C ILE A 13 0.19 -7.39 -19.26
N VAL A 14 -0.59 -7.09 -18.21
CA VAL A 14 -0.68 -7.93 -17.02
C VAL A 14 -1.28 -9.30 -17.36
N CYS A 15 -2.34 -9.35 -18.16
CA CYS A 15 -2.92 -10.60 -18.65
C CYS A 15 -1.93 -11.37 -19.53
N ALA A 16 -1.18 -10.71 -20.42
CA ALA A 16 -0.18 -11.35 -21.27
C ALA A 16 1.00 -11.90 -20.46
N LEU A 17 1.45 -11.21 -19.41
CA LEU A 17 2.47 -11.69 -18.49
C LEU A 17 1.98 -12.87 -17.65
N LEU A 18 0.70 -12.86 -17.25
CA LEU A 18 0.08 -13.98 -16.52
C LEU A 18 -0.18 -15.19 -17.42
N PHE A 19 -0.54 -14.99 -18.69
CA PHE A 19 -0.79 -16.08 -19.65
C PHE A 19 0.51 -16.65 -20.24
N GLY A 20 1.55 -15.82 -20.42
CA GLY A 20 2.84 -16.23 -21.00
C GLY A 20 3.65 -17.20 -20.14
N CYS A 21 3.41 -17.28 -18.83
CA CYS A 21 4.13 -18.21 -17.95
C CYS A 21 3.49 -19.61 -17.86
N ALA A 22 2.28 -19.82 -18.40
CA ALA A 22 1.61 -21.12 -18.37
C ALA A 22 2.13 -22.10 -19.45
N THR A 23 2.92 -21.64 -20.43
CA THR A 23 3.41 -22.49 -21.54
C THR A 23 4.81 -23.06 -21.31
N ALA A 24 5.50 -22.75 -20.21
CA ALA A 24 6.83 -23.30 -19.93
C ALA A 24 6.79 -24.71 -19.27
N ALA A 25 5.60 -25.25 -18.98
CA ALA A 25 5.44 -26.51 -18.26
C ALA A 25 5.35 -27.78 -19.14
N HIS A 26 5.39 -27.67 -20.47
CA HIS A 26 5.30 -28.84 -21.36
C HIS A 26 6.31 -28.80 -22.52
N MET A 27 7.58 -29.09 -22.23
CA MET A 27 8.48 -29.68 -23.21
C MET A 27 9.17 -30.92 -22.61
N PRO A 28 9.03 -32.12 -23.21
CA PRO A 28 9.86 -33.26 -22.87
C PRO A 28 11.28 -33.08 -23.44
N PRO A 29 12.34 -33.58 -22.79
CA PRO A 29 13.69 -33.51 -23.34
C PRO A 29 13.83 -34.47 -24.52
N LEU A 30 14.09 -33.96 -25.73
CA LEU A 30 14.52 -34.77 -26.87
C LEU A 30 16.02 -35.05 -26.80
N VAL A 31 16.35 -36.30 -26.48
CA VAL A 31 17.30 -37.22 -27.15
C VAL A 31 18.47 -36.63 -27.98
N ASP A 32 19.67 -36.99 -27.52
CA ASP A 32 20.79 -37.67 -28.22
C ASP A 32 21.31 -37.12 -29.56
N ILE A 33 22.58 -36.68 -29.53
CA ILE A 33 23.50 -36.77 -30.68
C ILE A 33 24.82 -37.35 -30.16
N GLY A 34 24.91 -38.68 -30.16
CA GLY A 34 26.19 -39.39 -30.24
C GLY A 34 26.86 -39.18 -31.60
N ALA A 35 28.20 -39.05 -31.58
CA ALA A 35 29.18 -39.59 -32.54
C ALA A 35 30.48 -38.78 -32.45
N GLY A 36 31.59 -39.48 -32.23
CA GLY A 36 32.95 -38.91 -32.08
C GLY A 36 33.55 -38.29 -33.35
N PRO A 37 34.88 -38.09 -33.39
CA PRO A 37 35.73 -39.27 -33.48
C PRO A 37 36.90 -39.29 -32.49
N SER A 38 37.22 -40.50 -32.05
CA SER A 38 38.53 -40.87 -31.53
C SER A 38 39.59 -40.65 -32.61
N ALA A 39 40.68 -39.99 -32.25
CA ALA A 39 41.97 -40.13 -32.91
C ALA A 39 43.00 -40.47 -31.84
N LEU A 40 43.06 -41.75 -31.47
CA LEU A 40 44.35 -42.35 -31.16
C LEU A 40 45.13 -42.35 -32.47
N ASP A 41 46.16 -41.52 -32.56
CA ASP A 41 47.37 -41.75 -33.36
C ASP A 41 48.26 -40.52 -33.20
N VAL A 42 49.08 -40.48 -32.15
CA VAL A 42 50.49 -40.03 -32.20
C VAL A 42 51.16 -40.43 -30.88
N LEU A 43 51.93 -41.50 -30.90
CA LEU A 43 53.20 -41.68 -30.17
C LEU A 43 54.13 -42.46 -31.13
N PRO A 44 55.47 -42.48 -31.00
CA PRO A 44 56.42 -41.74 -30.13
C PRO A 44 57.72 -41.24 -30.84
N GLN A 45 58.51 -40.30 -30.27
CA GLN A 45 59.95 -40.47 -29.92
C GLN A 45 60.72 -39.19 -29.49
N GLU A 46 61.46 -39.37 -28.38
CA GLU A 46 62.74 -38.81 -27.89
C GLU A 46 63.32 -37.46 -28.35
N SER A 47 63.65 -36.62 -27.36
CA SER A 47 65.06 -36.38 -26.97
C SER A 47 65.17 -35.75 -25.58
N ALA A 48 66.07 -36.32 -24.78
CA ALA A 48 66.37 -35.95 -23.41
C ALA A 48 67.11 -34.60 -23.31
N THR A 49 66.69 -33.73 -22.39
CA THR A 49 67.64 -32.93 -21.58
C THR A 49 66.95 -32.44 -20.30
N ASP A 50 67.43 -32.97 -19.18
CA ASP A 50 67.64 -32.32 -17.88
C ASP A 50 66.68 -31.18 -17.47
N GLN A 51 65.62 -31.52 -16.73
CA GLN A 51 64.94 -30.56 -15.85
C GLN A 51 64.37 -31.31 -14.65
N LYS A 52 65.00 -31.11 -13.49
CA LYS A 52 64.52 -31.53 -12.17
C LYS A 52 63.21 -30.79 -11.85
N ALA A 53 62.09 -31.29 -12.35
CA ALA A 53 60.76 -30.79 -12.05
C ALA A 53 60.16 -31.65 -10.94
N HIS A 54 59.81 -31.00 -9.84
CA HIS A 54 59.06 -31.56 -8.72
C HIS A 54 57.72 -32.07 -9.25
N VAL A 55 57.58 -33.39 -9.46
CA VAL A 55 56.32 -33.98 -9.92
C VAL A 55 55.34 -33.96 -8.74
N ASN A 56 54.40 -33.02 -8.76
CA ASN A 56 53.20 -33.07 -7.93
C ASN A 56 52.33 -34.23 -8.43
N THR A 57 52.61 -35.43 -7.92
CA THR A 57 51.76 -36.62 -8.09
C THR A 57 50.59 -36.55 -7.10
N GLU A 58 49.78 -35.48 -7.11
CA GLU A 58 48.52 -35.41 -6.35
C GLU A 58 47.47 -34.51 -7.03
N ILE A 59 47.36 -34.56 -8.37
CA ILE A 59 46.22 -33.95 -9.08
C ILE A 59 45.66 -34.96 -10.09
N SER A 60 45.19 -36.10 -9.58
CA SER A 60 44.31 -37.04 -10.32
C SER A 60 43.35 -37.79 -9.40
N ALA A 61 43.09 -37.28 -8.20
CA ALA A 61 42.05 -37.79 -7.33
C ALA A 61 40.81 -36.90 -7.45
N GLY A 62 39.84 -37.38 -8.22
CA GLY A 62 38.42 -37.05 -8.08
C GLY A 62 38.04 -35.57 -8.22
N PHE A 63 37.80 -35.12 -9.45
CA PHE A 63 36.68 -34.21 -9.64
C PHE A 63 35.41 -35.03 -9.43
N GLU A 64 35.03 -35.26 -8.16
CA GLU A 64 33.65 -35.60 -7.85
C GLU A 64 32.80 -34.42 -8.30
N GLN A 65 32.18 -34.55 -9.47
CA GLN A 65 31.06 -33.71 -9.84
C GLN A 65 30.01 -33.85 -8.73
N TYR A 66 29.76 -32.77 -8.01
CA TYR A 66 28.64 -32.69 -7.07
C TYR A 66 27.34 -32.88 -7.86
N GLN A 67 26.85 -34.11 -7.88
CA GLN A 67 25.54 -34.47 -8.35
C GLN A 67 24.67 -34.60 -7.09
N PRO A 68 23.74 -33.67 -6.81
CA PRO A 68 22.87 -33.77 -5.64
C PRO A 68 21.88 -34.93 -5.85
N GLU A 69 22.30 -36.12 -5.43
CA GLU A 69 21.48 -37.33 -5.32
C GLU A 69 20.63 -37.23 -4.03
N GLY A 70 19.45 -36.63 -4.13
CA GLY A 70 18.45 -36.69 -3.06
C GLY A 70 17.25 -35.77 -3.33
N PRO A 71 15.99 -36.23 -3.13
CA PRO A 71 14.85 -35.34 -3.18
C PRO A 71 14.94 -34.33 -2.01
N ASN A 72 15.31 -33.09 -2.34
CA ASN A 72 15.39 -31.98 -1.39
C ASN A 72 14.02 -31.78 -0.71
N PRO A 73 13.83 -32.12 0.58
CA PRO A 73 12.52 -31.97 1.23
C PRO A 73 12.12 -30.50 1.44
N LEU A 74 13.02 -29.56 1.14
CA LEU A 74 12.84 -28.11 1.25
C LEU A 74 12.63 -27.41 -0.11
N GLY A 75 12.73 -28.13 -1.23
CA GLY A 75 12.52 -27.58 -2.57
C GLY A 75 11.09 -27.09 -2.82
N PRO A 76 10.04 -27.93 -2.62
CA PRO A 76 8.68 -27.55 -2.96
C PRO A 76 8.09 -26.50 -1.99
N THR A 77 8.57 -26.42 -0.75
CA THR A 77 8.08 -25.44 0.23
C THR A 77 8.63 -24.04 -0.02
N LEU A 78 9.90 -23.91 -0.39
CA LEU A 78 10.49 -22.62 -0.76
C LEU A 78 9.86 -22.06 -2.04
N GLU A 79 9.57 -22.92 -3.01
CA GLU A 79 8.89 -22.52 -4.24
C GLU A 79 7.48 -21.97 -3.94
N ILE A 80 6.69 -22.67 -3.12
CA ILE A 80 5.35 -22.19 -2.70
C ILE A 80 5.45 -20.85 -1.95
N ILE A 81 6.45 -20.68 -1.08
CA ILE A 81 6.65 -19.42 -0.34
C ILE A 81 7.00 -18.27 -1.30
N VAL A 82 7.87 -18.49 -2.27
CA VAL A 82 8.23 -17.48 -3.28
C VAL A 82 7.01 -17.08 -4.11
N TRP A 83 6.20 -18.05 -4.56
CA TRP A 83 4.96 -17.78 -5.28
C TRP A 83 3.91 -17.06 -4.43
N ALA A 84 3.77 -17.43 -3.16
CA ALA A 84 2.87 -16.75 -2.23
C ALA A 84 3.30 -15.30 -1.98
N LEU A 85 4.61 -15.03 -1.83
CA LEU A 85 5.14 -13.68 -1.68
C LEU A 85 4.95 -12.84 -2.96
N LEU A 86 5.16 -13.43 -4.13
CA LEU A 86 4.90 -12.78 -5.43
C LEU A 86 3.42 -12.44 -5.62
N ALA A 87 2.52 -13.37 -5.28
CA ALA A 87 1.08 -13.14 -5.34
C ALA A 87 0.65 -12.03 -4.38
N LEU A 88 1.19 -12.04 -3.16
CA LEU A 88 0.93 -10.99 -2.15
C LEU A 88 1.46 -9.63 -2.62
N ALA A 89 2.68 -9.57 -3.15
CA ALA A 89 3.27 -8.36 -3.70
C ALA A 89 2.44 -7.82 -4.88
N GLY A 90 1.97 -8.71 -5.77
CA GLY A 90 1.08 -8.36 -6.87
C GLY A 90 -0.26 -7.80 -6.40
N LEU A 91 -0.87 -8.43 -5.38
CA LEU A 91 -2.11 -7.95 -4.77
C LEU A 91 -1.93 -6.57 -4.10
N CYS A 92 -0.84 -6.38 -3.35
CA CYS A 92 -0.48 -5.09 -2.77
C CYS A 92 -0.31 -4.02 -3.85
N LEU A 93 0.41 -4.33 -4.93
CA LEU A 93 0.61 -3.41 -6.04
C LEU A 93 -0.73 -3.05 -6.73
N LEU A 94 -1.61 -4.04 -6.93
CA LEU A 94 -2.94 -3.82 -7.47
C LEU A 94 -3.77 -2.88 -6.60
N ILE A 95 -3.78 -3.08 -5.28
CA ILE A 95 -4.49 -2.23 -4.32
C ILE A 95 -3.96 -0.79 -4.38
N ILE A 96 -2.64 -0.61 -4.45
CA ILE A 96 -1.99 0.70 -4.57
C ILE A 96 -2.39 1.36 -5.90
N CYS A 97 -2.31 0.64 -7.01
CA CYS A 97 -2.69 1.12 -8.34
C CYS A 97 -4.16 1.53 -8.41
N VAL A 98 -5.08 0.74 -7.84
CA VAL A 98 -6.50 1.08 -7.76
C VAL A 98 -6.72 2.34 -6.93
N ARG A 99 -6.05 2.46 -5.77
CA ARG A 99 -6.13 3.66 -4.93
C ARG A 99 -5.62 4.91 -5.65
N VAL A 100 -4.49 4.82 -6.34
CA VAL A 100 -3.90 5.95 -7.09
C VAL A 100 -4.76 6.30 -8.32
N GLY A 101 -5.28 5.30 -9.02
CA GLY A 101 -6.18 5.49 -10.17
C GLY A 101 -7.48 6.19 -9.77
N LEU A 102 -8.10 5.75 -8.66
CA LEU A 102 -9.30 6.39 -8.10
C LEU A 102 -9.01 7.82 -7.65
N ARG A 103 -7.86 8.08 -7.01
CA ARG A 103 -7.41 9.44 -6.66
C ARG A 103 -7.31 10.33 -7.91
N ALA A 104 -6.63 9.86 -8.96
CA ALA A 104 -6.43 10.63 -10.18
C ALA A 104 -7.74 10.91 -10.96
N LEU A 105 -8.69 9.97 -10.94
CA LEU A 105 -10.01 10.16 -11.56
C LEU A 105 -10.86 11.18 -10.79
N ARG A 106 -10.75 11.20 -9.45
CA ARG A 106 -11.52 12.11 -8.59
C ARG A 106 -10.97 13.53 -8.59
N THR A 107 -9.65 13.74 -8.62
CA THR A 107 -9.04 15.08 -8.78
C THR A 107 -9.46 15.76 -10.09
N ARG A 108 -9.77 14.98 -11.13
CA ARG A 108 -10.31 15.54 -12.39
C ARG A 108 -11.77 15.97 -12.27
N ARG A 109 -12.53 15.41 -11.32
CA ARG A 109 -13.95 15.71 -11.10
C ARG A 109 -14.17 16.91 -10.18
N THR A 110 -13.18 17.26 -9.35
CA THR A 110 -13.21 18.41 -8.43
C THR A 110 -12.79 19.75 -9.07
N LEU A 111 -12.40 19.77 -10.35
CA LEU A 111 -12.17 21.01 -11.12
C LEU A 111 -13.47 21.62 -11.67
N THR A 112 -14.62 20.98 -11.45
CA THR A 112 -15.91 21.64 -11.63
C THR A 112 -16.17 22.49 -10.39
N PRO A 113 -16.24 23.83 -10.51
CA PRO A 113 -16.55 24.69 -9.37
C PRO A 113 -17.95 24.31 -8.88
N GLN A 114 -18.04 23.74 -7.68
CA GLN A 114 -19.33 23.59 -7.02
C GLN A 114 -19.74 24.97 -6.54
N SER A 115 -20.73 25.55 -7.23
CA SER A 115 -21.52 26.66 -6.74
C SER A 115 -22.17 26.27 -5.41
N GLU A 116 -21.72 26.92 -4.35
CA GLU A 116 -22.51 27.41 -3.22
C GLU A 116 -24.03 27.43 -3.51
N SER A 117 -24.67 26.30 -3.24
CA SER A 117 -26.11 26.13 -3.20
C SER A 117 -26.38 25.51 -1.84
N GLY A 118 -27.17 26.18 -1.00
CA GLY A 118 -27.55 25.72 0.34
C GLY A 118 -28.51 24.54 0.29
N ASP A 119 -28.08 23.44 -0.35
CA ASP A 119 -28.76 22.16 -0.32
C ASP A 119 -28.36 21.41 0.94
N ALA A 120 -29.30 20.70 1.54
CA ALA A 120 -29.02 19.90 2.73
C ALA A 120 -27.94 18.86 2.40
N PRO A 121 -27.01 18.57 3.32
CA PRO A 121 -25.97 17.58 3.06
C PRO A 121 -26.59 16.24 2.70
N SER A 122 -26.04 15.59 1.67
CA SER A 122 -26.55 14.28 1.25
C SER A 122 -26.46 13.28 2.40
N GLU A 123 -27.39 12.33 2.48
CA GLU A 123 -27.40 11.33 3.56
C GLU A 123 -26.09 10.53 3.63
N VAL A 124 -25.46 10.28 2.48
CA VAL A 124 -24.15 9.64 2.37
C VAL A 124 -23.04 10.48 3.00
N GLU A 125 -23.06 11.80 2.78
CA GLU A 125 -22.09 12.74 3.35
C GLU A 125 -22.25 12.86 4.87
N ALA A 126 -23.47 13.00 5.36
CA ALA A 126 -23.75 13.03 6.79
C ALA A 126 -23.34 11.73 7.50
N SER A 127 -23.51 10.57 6.85
CA SER A 127 -23.06 9.28 7.37
C SER A 127 -21.54 9.18 7.45
N ALA A 128 -20.83 9.61 6.40
CA ALA A 128 -19.37 9.62 6.38
C ALA A 128 -18.78 10.54 7.46
N VAL A 129 -19.35 11.73 7.64
CA VAL A 129 -18.94 12.67 8.70
C VAL A 129 -19.23 12.07 10.07
N ALA A 130 -20.39 11.45 10.29
CA ALA A 130 -20.70 10.79 11.56
C ALA A 130 -19.70 9.68 11.90
N ALA A 131 -19.36 8.84 10.92
CA ALA A 131 -18.36 7.79 11.09
C ALA A 131 -16.98 8.37 11.44
N SER A 132 -16.60 9.51 10.85
CA SER A 132 -15.33 10.18 11.13
C SER A 132 -15.25 10.73 12.55
N LEU A 133 -16.32 11.38 13.04
CA LEU A 133 -16.40 11.88 14.42
C LEU A 133 -16.39 10.75 15.44
N GLN A 134 -17.05 9.63 15.13
CA GLN A 134 -17.03 8.44 15.98
C GLN A 134 -15.64 7.81 16.04
N ALA A 135 -14.93 7.73 14.91
CA ALA A 135 -13.54 7.26 14.87
C ALA A 135 -12.62 8.17 15.70
N ALA A 136 -12.83 9.49 15.64
CA ALA A 136 -12.12 10.47 16.44
C ALA A 136 -12.30 10.24 17.95
N ALA A 137 -13.55 10.09 18.39
CA ALA A 137 -13.87 9.84 19.80
C ALA A 137 -13.20 8.56 20.31
N GLN A 138 -13.23 7.48 19.52
CA GLN A 138 -12.56 6.23 19.88
C GLN A 138 -11.03 6.38 19.95
N ALA A 139 -10.43 7.11 19.02
CA ALA A 139 -8.99 7.36 19.03
C ALA A 139 -8.57 8.23 20.22
N LEU A 140 -9.38 9.23 20.57
CA LEU A 140 -9.17 10.08 21.73
C LEU A 140 -9.09 9.28 23.03
N GLU A 141 -10.00 8.32 23.22
CA GLU A 141 -9.99 7.45 24.41
C GLU A 141 -8.82 6.46 24.40
N ARG A 142 -8.53 5.85 23.24
CA ARG A 142 -7.43 4.88 23.12
C ARG A 142 -6.07 5.49 23.41
N SER A 143 -5.86 6.74 23.03
CA SER A 143 -4.56 7.43 23.15
C SER A 143 -4.52 8.45 24.29
N ALA A 144 -5.51 8.44 25.19
CA ALA A 144 -5.59 9.38 26.33
C ALA A 144 -4.37 9.30 27.27
N VAL A 145 -3.67 8.16 27.29
CA VAL A 145 -2.49 7.92 28.15
C VAL A 145 -1.18 8.24 27.43
N ASP A 146 -1.18 8.29 26.09
CA ASP A 146 0.03 8.37 25.25
C ASP A 146 0.47 9.81 24.94
N GLY A 147 -0.20 10.81 25.51
CA GLY A 147 0.16 12.24 25.37
C GLY A 147 -0.10 12.89 24.00
N ASN A 148 -0.67 12.14 23.05
CA ASN A 148 -0.96 12.60 21.67
C ASN A 148 -2.43 12.34 21.29
N ALA A 149 -3.34 12.38 22.26
CA ALA A 149 -4.70 11.90 22.10
C ALA A 149 -5.50 12.71 21.07
N ILE A 150 -5.33 14.03 21.05
CA ILE A 150 -6.07 14.93 20.16
C ILE A 150 -5.54 14.81 18.72
N VAL A 151 -4.23 14.63 18.54
CA VAL A 151 -3.59 14.28 17.27
C VAL A 151 -4.11 12.95 16.76
N ALA A 152 -4.19 11.92 17.61
CA ALA A 152 -4.74 10.62 17.22
C ALA A 152 -6.22 10.74 16.79
N ALA A 153 -7.02 11.51 17.52
CA ALA A 153 -8.42 11.79 17.17
C ALA A 153 -8.55 12.51 15.83
N TRP A 154 -7.74 13.56 15.61
CA TRP A 154 -7.75 14.32 14.37
C TRP A 154 -7.34 13.45 13.16
N LEU A 155 -6.29 12.65 13.29
CA LEU A 155 -5.86 11.73 12.24
C LEU A 155 -6.90 10.64 11.95
N ALA A 156 -7.68 10.22 12.95
CA ALA A 156 -8.77 9.27 12.76
C ALA A 156 -9.91 9.88 11.92
N ILE A 157 -10.19 11.19 12.08
CA ILE A 157 -11.13 11.91 11.20
C ILE A 157 -10.61 11.87 9.76
N GLU A 158 -9.37 12.32 9.54
CA GLU A 158 -8.77 12.37 8.20
C GLU A 158 -8.74 10.99 7.53
N ALA A 159 -8.32 9.97 8.27
CA ALA A 159 -8.25 8.60 7.78
C ALA A 159 -9.64 8.12 7.36
N ARG A 160 -10.66 8.35 8.19
CA ARG A 160 -12.02 7.91 7.90
C ARG A 160 -12.62 8.63 6.70
N LEU A 161 -12.45 9.96 6.62
CA LEU A 161 -12.90 10.72 5.45
C LEU A 161 -12.19 10.26 4.17
N THR A 162 -10.90 9.94 4.25
CA THR A 162 -10.14 9.41 3.11
C THR A 162 -10.64 8.03 2.67
N GLU A 163 -11.02 7.17 3.61
CA GLU A 163 -11.63 5.85 3.34
C GLU A 163 -12.97 5.98 2.62
N GLU A 164 -13.81 6.92 3.07
CA GLU A 164 -15.10 7.25 2.42
C GLU A 164 -14.90 7.97 1.08
N GLY A 165 -13.66 8.31 0.74
CA GLY A 165 -13.28 8.75 -0.59
C GLY A 165 -13.08 10.24 -0.77
N TYR A 166 -13.15 11.01 0.32
CA TYR A 166 -12.80 12.42 0.33
C TYR A 166 -11.29 12.58 0.13
N GLY A 167 -10.90 13.41 -0.84
CA GLY A 167 -9.51 13.71 -1.13
C GLY A 167 -9.12 15.07 -0.60
N ARG A 168 -7.89 15.16 -0.08
CA ARG A 168 -7.22 16.43 0.20
C ARG A 168 -6.57 16.98 -1.07
N TYR A 169 -6.70 18.28 -1.33
CA TYR A 169 -5.94 18.92 -2.41
C TYR A 169 -4.44 18.97 -2.07
N SER A 170 -3.58 19.06 -3.08
CA SER A 170 -2.12 19.09 -2.85
C SER A 170 -1.66 20.33 -2.06
N TYR A 171 -2.39 21.43 -2.19
CA TYR A 171 -2.14 22.69 -1.48
C TYR A 171 -2.91 22.80 -0.16
N GLU A 172 -3.83 21.89 0.11
CA GLU A 172 -4.73 21.96 1.25
C GLU A 172 -4.07 21.36 2.49
N THR A 173 -4.09 22.14 3.57
CA THR A 173 -3.62 21.69 4.87
C THR A 173 -4.59 20.68 5.49
N SER A 174 -4.12 19.92 6.48
CA SER A 174 -4.93 18.95 7.21
C SER A 174 -6.17 19.60 7.86
N SER A 175 -6.03 20.79 8.45
CA SER A 175 -7.14 21.59 9.01
C SER A 175 -8.14 22.01 7.94
N GLU A 176 -7.68 22.60 6.84
CA GLU A 176 -8.56 23.03 5.75
C GLU A 176 -9.34 21.86 5.12
N PHE A 177 -8.71 20.69 4.99
CA PHE A 177 -9.37 19.49 4.49
C PHE A 177 -10.55 19.06 5.35
N VAL A 178 -10.31 18.94 6.67
CA VAL A 178 -11.35 18.54 7.61
C VAL A 178 -12.43 19.63 7.69
N GLU A 179 -12.05 20.90 7.75
CA GLU A 179 -12.99 22.03 7.77
C GLU A 179 -13.89 22.05 6.53
N ARG A 180 -13.34 21.84 5.34
CA ARG A 180 -14.12 21.78 4.11
C ARG A 180 -15.11 20.63 4.09
N VAL A 181 -14.69 19.43 4.47
CA VAL A 181 -15.52 18.20 4.34
C VAL A 181 -16.50 18.04 5.50
N VAL A 182 -16.10 18.39 6.72
CA VAL A 182 -16.96 18.29 7.90
C VAL A 182 -17.86 19.53 7.99
N GLY A 183 -17.38 20.71 7.59
CA GLY A 183 -18.16 21.94 7.52
C GLY A 183 -19.25 21.90 6.44
N SER A 184 -19.06 21.16 5.34
CA SER A 184 -20.10 20.97 4.32
C SER A 184 -21.32 20.17 4.84
N ALA A 185 -21.17 19.42 5.94
CA ALA A 185 -22.28 18.74 6.61
C ALA A 185 -23.17 19.67 7.46
N GLY A 186 -23.00 20.99 7.36
CA GLY A 186 -23.82 21.98 8.06
C GLY A 186 -23.53 22.08 9.57
N LEU A 187 -22.34 21.66 9.99
CA LEU A 187 -21.90 21.73 11.38
C LEU A 187 -21.35 23.13 11.73
N ASP A 188 -21.36 23.47 13.02
CA ASP A 188 -20.81 24.74 13.46
C ASP A 188 -19.29 24.81 13.25
N ASN A 189 -18.89 25.59 12.25
CA ASN A 189 -17.50 25.82 11.89
C ASN A 189 -16.65 26.35 13.07
N SER A 190 -17.24 27.06 14.04
CA SER A 190 -16.50 27.56 15.20
C SER A 190 -16.02 26.44 16.12
N ARG A 191 -16.84 25.40 16.31
CA ARG A 191 -16.48 24.22 17.11
C ARG A 191 -15.41 23.38 16.41
N LEU A 192 -15.52 23.26 15.08
CA LEU A 192 -14.53 22.56 14.29
C LEU A 192 -13.17 23.27 14.25
N ALA A 193 -13.19 24.60 14.08
CA ALA A 193 -11.98 25.43 14.14
C ALA A 193 -11.30 25.33 15.53
N ARG A 194 -12.10 25.29 16.61
CA ARG A 194 -11.58 25.11 17.97
C ARG A 194 -10.90 23.75 18.15
N LEU A 195 -11.49 22.69 17.63
CA LEU A 195 -10.85 21.36 17.62
C LEU A 195 -9.54 21.37 16.81
N GLY A 196 -9.51 22.07 15.67
CA GLY A 196 -8.31 22.26 14.86
C GLY A 196 -7.21 23.07 15.57
N GLU A 197 -7.57 24.01 16.44
CA GLU A 197 -6.63 24.73 17.30
C GLU A 197 -6.02 23.82 18.37
N LEU A 198 -6.83 22.98 19.02
CA LEU A 198 -6.34 21.98 19.99
C LEU A 198 -5.38 20.99 19.32
N TYR A 199 -5.73 20.51 18.13
CA TYR A 199 -4.87 19.65 17.32
C TYR A 199 -3.51 20.30 17.04
N ARG A 200 -3.49 21.54 16.54
CA ARG A 200 -2.24 22.25 16.24
C ARG A 200 -1.42 22.50 17.50
N THR A 201 -2.09 22.87 18.60
CA THR A 201 -1.44 23.10 19.89
C THR A 201 -0.75 21.84 20.38
N GLU A 202 -1.44 20.70 20.36
CA GLU A 202 -0.84 19.43 20.79
C GLU A 202 0.26 18.98 19.81
N ARG A 203 0.04 19.09 18.50
CA ARG A 203 1.00 18.67 17.48
C ARG A 203 2.34 19.40 17.55
N TYR A 204 2.32 20.69 17.86
CA TYR A 204 3.52 21.51 17.98
C TYR A 204 4.01 21.64 19.43
N SER A 205 3.31 21.03 20.39
CA SER A 205 3.74 20.92 21.77
C SER A 205 4.61 19.69 21.96
N SER A 206 5.67 19.82 22.76
CA SER A 206 6.49 18.68 23.23
C SER A 206 6.00 18.12 24.57
N ALA A 207 4.96 18.71 25.16
CA ALA A 207 4.38 18.30 26.43
C ALA A 207 3.17 17.36 26.24
N GLU A 208 2.98 16.46 27.20
CA GLU A 208 1.82 15.55 27.26
C GLU A 208 0.48 16.29 27.16
N THR A 209 -0.54 15.62 26.62
CA THR A 209 -1.93 16.12 26.56
C THR A 209 -2.40 16.57 27.95
N ARG A 210 -2.71 17.86 28.10
CA ARG A 210 -3.30 18.36 29.34
C ARG A 210 -4.71 17.78 29.52
N PRO A 211 -5.09 17.33 30.74
CA PRO A 211 -6.44 16.81 31.01
C PRO A 211 -7.57 17.78 30.64
N ALA A 212 -7.34 19.09 30.79
CA ALA A 212 -8.31 20.12 30.39
C ALA A 212 -8.54 20.13 28.87
N SER A 213 -7.47 20.04 28.06
CA SER A 213 -7.56 19.99 26.60
C SER A 213 -8.20 18.69 26.11
N LEU A 214 -7.94 17.57 26.80
CA LEU A 214 -8.58 16.29 26.51
C LEU A 214 -10.11 16.36 26.75
N ASN A 215 -10.54 16.95 27.86
CA ASN A 215 -11.96 17.13 28.17
C ASN A 215 -12.63 18.10 27.19
N GLU A 216 -11.96 19.20 26.84
CA GLU A 216 -12.45 20.14 25.84
C GLU A 216 -12.65 19.47 24.47
N ALA A 217 -11.68 18.65 24.03
CA ALA A 217 -11.81 17.88 22.79
C ALA A 217 -12.98 16.88 22.82
N ARG A 218 -13.20 16.19 23.95
CA ARG A 218 -14.37 15.29 24.13
C ARG A 218 -15.68 16.05 23.98
N ASP A 219 -15.78 17.21 24.61
CA ASP A 219 -17.01 18.00 24.60
C ASP A 219 -17.30 18.57 23.21
N LEU A 220 -16.27 19.02 22.49
CA LEU A 220 -16.39 19.45 21.09
C LEU A 220 -16.86 18.32 20.17
N LEU A 221 -16.24 17.13 20.25
CA LEU A 221 -16.65 15.98 19.44
C LEU A 221 -18.09 15.55 19.74
N ARG A 222 -18.51 15.60 21.00
CA ARG A 222 -19.88 15.29 21.41
C ARG A 222 -20.88 16.32 20.87
N ALA A 223 -20.54 17.60 20.93
CA ALA A 223 -21.38 18.68 20.39
C ALA A 223 -21.56 18.55 18.88
N LEU A 224 -20.45 18.35 18.14
CA LEU A 224 -20.47 18.16 16.68
C LEU A 224 -21.31 16.94 16.28
N SER A 225 -21.17 15.82 17.02
CA SER A 225 -21.98 14.62 16.76
C SER A 225 -23.48 14.86 17.02
N GLY A 226 -23.82 15.61 18.08
CA GLY A 226 -25.20 15.95 18.41
C GLY A 226 -25.85 16.92 17.41
N GLU A 227 -25.08 17.88 16.90
CA GLU A 227 -25.51 18.77 15.81
C GLU A 227 -25.83 17.99 14.55
N LEU A 228 -24.94 17.08 14.16
CA LEU A 228 -25.11 16.23 12.98
C LEU A 228 -26.36 15.35 13.08
N ASP A 229 -26.60 14.76 14.25
CA ASP A 229 -27.81 13.96 14.49
C ASP A 229 -29.08 14.80 14.45
N THR A 230 -29.01 16.05 14.90
CA THR A 230 -30.14 16.99 14.83
C THR A 230 -30.43 17.38 13.38
N ALA A 231 -29.39 17.70 12.61
CA ALA A 231 -29.50 18.02 11.18
C ALA A 231 -30.11 16.86 10.38
N ARG A 232 -29.66 15.61 10.62
CA ARG A 232 -30.19 14.40 9.97
C ARG A 232 -31.68 14.17 10.28
N LYS A 233 -32.09 14.37 11.53
CA LYS A 233 -33.51 14.24 11.96
C LYS A 233 -34.40 15.36 11.43
N GLY A 234 -33.84 16.55 11.17
CA GLY A 234 -34.53 17.66 10.55
C GLY A 234 -34.80 17.42 9.07
N GLY A 235 -33.82 16.90 8.33
CA GLY A 235 -33.96 16.56 6.92
C GLY A 235 -34.95 15.43 6.64
N ALA A 236 -35.08 14.45 7.54
CA ALA A 236 -36.00 13.33 7.37
C ALA A 236 -37.50 13.68 7.57
N ARG A 237 -37.83 14.91 8.00
CA ARG A 237 -39.22 15.37 8.26
C ARG A 237 -39.76 16.35 7.23
N SER A 238 -38.96 16.76 6.26
CA SER A 238 -39.37 17.68 5.19
C SER A 238 -39.66 16.92 3.89
#